data_AF-A0ABD7LDB6-F1
#
_entry.id   AF-A0ABD7LDB6-F1
#
_cell.length_a   1.000
_cell.length_b   1.000
_cell.length_c   1.000
_cell.angle_alpha   90.00
_cell.angle_beta   90.00
_cell.angle_gamma   90.00
#
_symmetry.space_group_name_H-M   'P 1'
#
loop_
_entity.id
_entity.type
_entity.pdbx_description
1 polymer ?
#
loop_
_entity_poly.entity_id
_entity_poly.type
_entity_poly.pdbx_seq_one_letter_code
_entity_poly.pdbx_strand_id
1 'polypeptide(L)'
;MSVSGFSCRHFSDASRLTPAPLLAHLPDARPHELNQHARRPFLGAEQTFDVYRRADLDKLGAENIAIDDKGQHWWNITIGSKDGSARQGWVCETGNPLVQFRSPWEWPGFVLVDNGSVSPADMYKRFLHATEQYLADEEGTEFMGTAAKVNAGELITTLEKAIDTNNDGKVTAQELKHALETRWMAEAISHLVVRNETEWGGDLGKWEELIVMVAITDWLRVRNFLIESRKSGDWSENF
;
A
#
# COMPACT_ATOMS: atom_id res chain seq x y z
N MET A 1 16.41 -20.12 34.99
CA MET A 1 16.95 -19.75 33.66
C MET A 1 16.41 -18.37 33.34
N SER A 2 17.27 -17.42 32.96
CA SER A 2 16.86 -16.05 32.62
C SER A 2 16.95 -15.85 31.11
N VAL A 3 15.86 -15.42 30.48
CA VAL A 3 15.81 -15.10 29.04
C VAL A 3 15.79 -13.58 28.92
N SER A 4 16.96 -12.98 28.69
CA SER A 4 17.14 -11.53 28.66
C SER A 4 16.56 -10.94 27.36
N GLY A 5 15.45 -10.21 27.47
CA GLY A 5 14.78 -9.58 26.33
C GLY A 5 15.30 -8.19 25.99
N PHE A 6 15.44 -7.90 24.69
CA PHE A 6 15.71 -6.58 24.12
C PHE A 6 14.79 -6.42 22.88
N SER A 7 13.91 -5.43 22.71
CA SER A 7 13.85 -3.99 23.06
C SER A 7 14.38 -3.09 21.94
N CYS A 8 13.45 -2.54 21.14
CA CYS A 8 13.69 -2.07 19.77
C CYS A 8 12.51 -1.18 19.23
N ARG A 9 12.75 -0.03 18.55
CA ARG A 9 11.85 0.84 17.70
C ARG A 9 12.73 1.42 16.53
N HIS A 10 12.45 1.97 15.33
CA HIS A 10 11.44 2.50 14.36
C HIS A 10 12.23 2.91 13.06
N PHE A 11 11.64 3.14 11.86
CA PHE A 11 12.35 3.81 10.71
C PHE A 11 11.42 4.79 9.97
N SER A 12 11.90 5.95 9.50
CA SER A 12 11.08 6.96 8.77
C SER A 12 11.92 7.88 7.85
N ASP A 13 11.46 8.22 6.64
CA ASP A 13 12.12 9.10 5.63
C ASP A 13 13.44 8.58 5.03
N ALA A 14 13.61 8.75 3.71
CA ALA A 14 14.76 8.30 2.92
C ALA A 14 15.58 9.46 2.31
N SER A 15 15.23 10.72 2.61
CA SER A 15 15.80 11.92 1.97
C SER A 15 17.23 12.29 2.40
N ARG A 16 17.92 11.44 3.16
CA ARG A 16 19.20 11.77 3.85
C ARG A 16 20.24 10.65 3.85
N LEU A 17 20.38 9.92 2.75
CA LEU A 17 21.54 9.03 2.55
C LEU A 17 22.81 9.86 2.31
N THR A 18 23.67 9.96 3.32
CA THR A 18 24.99 10.60 3.20
C THR A 18 26.00 9.67 2.50
N PRO A 19 26.88 10.19 1.63
CA PRO A 19 28.00 9.40 1.12
C PRO A 19 28.95 9.01 2.27
N ALA A 20 29.57 7.82 2.17
CA ALA A 20 30.57 7.39 3.13
C ALA A 20 31.80 8.32 3.11
N PRO A 21 32.42 8.62 4.27
CA PRO A 21 33.53 9.56 4.34
C PRO A 21 34.81 8.95 3.75
N LEU A 22 35.31 9.55 2.66
CA LEU A 22 36.71 9.39 2.27
C LEU A 22 37.61 10.06 3.32
N LEU A 23 38.66 9.35 3.75
CA LEU A 23 39.59 9.79 4.78
C LEU A 23 40.51 10.95 4.31
N ALA A 24 40.03 12.20 4.38
CA ALA A 24 40.85 13.40 4.68
C ALA A 24 39.99 14.68 4.81
N HIS A 25 40.22 15.45 5.90
CA HIS A 25 39.87 16.87 6.10
C HIS A 25 38.44 17.38 5.82
N LEU A 26 37.78 17.92 6.86
CA LEU A 26 37.13 19.26 6.95
C LEU A 26 36.56 19.45 8.40
N PRO A 27 36.06 20.64 8.83
CA PRO A 27 36.38 21.16 10.17
C PRO A 27 35.22 21.15 11.19
N ASP A 28 35.51 21.64 12.40
CA ASP A 28 34.58 21.84 13.51
C ASP A 28 33.27 22.57 13.13
N ALA A 29 32.15 21.90 13.33
CA ALA A 29 30.81 22.49 13.41
C ALA A 29 30.15 22.07 14.74
N ARG A 30 29.81 23.05 15.59
CA ARG A 30 29.36 22.81 16.97
C ARG A 30 27.85 22.48 17.04
N PRO A 31 27.41 21.55 17.89
CA PRO A 31 26.00 21.18 18.00
C PRO A 31 25.20 22.18 18.85
N HIS A 32 24.24 22.89 18.25
CA HIS A 32 23.19 23.63 18.99
C HIS A 32 21.89 23.81 18.19
N GLU A 33 21.94 24.22 16.92
CA GLU A 33 20.78 24.83 16.23
C GLU A 33 19.92 23.86 15.39
N LEU A 34 19.47 22.74 15.97
CA LEU A 34 18.52 21.81 15.32
C LEU A 34 17.44 21.25 16.28
N ASN A 35 16.75 22.09 17.06
CA ASN A 35 15.69 21.61 17.97
C ASN A 35 14.54 22.59 18.23
N GLN A 36 13.65 22.82 17.23
CA GLN A 36 12.38 23.55 17.42
C GLN A 36 11.15 23.01 16.66
N HIS A 37 11.21 21.85 15.98
CA HIS A 37 10.10 21.36 15.13
C HIS A 37 9.50 20.00 15.54
N ALA A 38 9.77 19.52 16.77
CA ALA A 38 9.25 18.26 17.30
C ALA A 38 7.79 18.34 17.85
N ARG A 39 6.86 18.96 17.13
CA ARG A 39 5.40 18.99 17.47
C ARG A 39 4.49 19.10 16.23
N ARG A 40 4.22 17.97 15.55
CA ARG A 40 3.06 17.79 14.65
C ARG A 40 2.47 16.37 14.79
N PRO A 41 1.18 16.13 14.44
CA PRO A 41 0.52 14.84 14.66
C PRO A 41 1.01 13.72 13.72
N PHE A 42 0.83 12.47 14.15
CA PHE A 42 1.19 11.26 13.41
C PHE A 42 0.10 10.87 12.40
N LEU A 43 -0.03 11.64 11.31
CA LEU A 43 -0.93 11.37 10.17
C LEU A 43 -0.28 11.91 8.88
N GLY A 44 0.24 11.03 8.02
CA GLY A 44 0.87 11.41 6.75
C GLY A 44 1.38 10.21 5.96
N ALA A 45 1.15 10.22 4.64
CA ALA A 45 1.38 9.10 3.72
C ALA A 45 2.86 8.96 3.28
N GLU A 46 3.82 9.04 4.19
CA GLU A 46 5.24 9.26 3.86
C GLU A 46 6.22 8.18 4.34
N GLN A 47 5.72 7.08 4.90
CA GLN A 47 6.56 6.07 5.54
C GLN A 47 6.21 4.66 5.05
N THR A 48 6.89 4.22 4.00
CA THR A 48 7.13 2.80 3.74
C THR A 48 8.20 2.33 4.73
N PHE A 49 7.95 1.22 5.43
CA PHE A 49 8.83 0.68 6.46
C PHE A 49 9.43 -0.65 6.00
N ASP A 50 10.63 -0.62 5.43
CA ASP A 50 11.34 -1.85 5.04
C ASP A 50 11.95 -2.50 6.31
N VAL A 51 11.53 -3.73 6.64
CA VAL A 51 11.83 -4.34 7.96
C VAL A 51 12.98 -5.35 7.90
N TYR A 52 14.21 -4.87 8.09
CA TYR A 52 15.40 -5.72 8.10
C TYR A 52 15.69 -6.37 9.46
N ARG A 53 15.81 -7.71 9.48
CA ARG A 53 16.34 -8.44 10.65
C ARG A 53 17.87 -8.29 10.69
N ARG A 54 18.43 -7.86 11.83
CA ARG A 54 19.88 -7.73 12.05
C ARG A 54 20.66 -8.99 11.63
N ALA A 55 20.15 -10.16 12.03
CA ALA A 55 20.75 -11.45 11.67
C ALA A 55 20.72 -11.79 10.16
N ASP A 56 20.04 -11.02 9.29
CA ASP A 56 20.14 -11.15 7.83
C ASP A 56 21.00 -10.03 7.20
N LEU A 57 21.01 -8.84 7.80
CA LEU A 57 21.99 -7.78 7.48
C LEU A 57 23.43 -8.27 7.70
N ASP A 58 23.68 -8.97 8.80
CA ASP A 58 24.98 -9.59 9.13
C ASP A 58 25.33 -10.81 8.23
N LYS A 59 24.47 -11.17 7.26
CA LYS A 59 24.72 -12.19 6.22
C LYS A 59 24.89 -11.62 4.80
N LEU A 60 24.87 -10.29 4.64
CA LEU A 60 25.20 -9.66 3.35
C LEU A 60 26.65 -10.00 2.94
N GLY A 61 26.97 -9.86 1.66
CA GLY A 61 28.33 -10.05 1.17
C GLY A 61 29.29 -9.04 1.82
N ALA A 62 30.58 -9.40 1.90
CA ALA A 62 31.59 -8.60 2.61
C ALA A 62 31.78 -7.20 1.99
N GLU A 63 31.45 -7.02 0.72
CA GLU A 63 31.40 -5.75 0.01
C GLU A 63 30.22 -4.83 0.42
N ASN A 64 29.24 -5.37 1.16
CA ASN A 64 28.04 -4.68 1.64
C ASN A 64 27.97 -4.56 3.17
N ILE A 65 29.04 -4.90 3.90
CA ILE A 65 29.16 -4.75 5.36
C ILE A 65 30.46 -3.99 5.68
N ALA A 66 30.38 -2.98 6.55
CA ALA A 66 31.53 -2.25 7.06
C ALA A 66 31.42 -2.00 8.57
N ILE A 67 32.56 -1.70 9.21
CA ILE A 67 32.65 -1.27 10.60
C ILE A 67 33.54 -0.04 10.62
N ASP A 68 33.14 1.02 11.34
CA ASP A 68 33.88 2.28 11.38
C ASP A 68 34.92 2.37 12.52
N ASP A 69 35.60 3.52 12.58
CA ASP A 69 36.65 3.85 13.57
C ASP A 69 36.18 3.79 15.03
N LYS A 70 34.86 3.79 15.26
CA LYS A 70 34.22 3.74 16.58
C LYS A 70 33.61 2.36 16.87
N GLY A 71 33.75 1.41 15.93
CA GLY A 71 33.20 0.07 16.04
C GLY A 71 31.71 -0.05 15.68
N GLN A 72 31.10 0.98 15.10
CA GLN A 72 29.69 0.91 14.67
C GLN A 72 29.59 0.14 13.35
N HIS A 73 28.61 -0.75 13.24
CA HIS A 73 28.31 -1.47 12.01
C HIS A 73 27.53 -0.62 11.00
N TRP A 74 27.87 -0.82 9.73
CA TRP A 74 27.22 -0.23 8.56
C TRP A 74 26.86 -1.31 7.54
N TRP A 75 25.68 -1.23 6.93
CA TRP A 75 25.26 -2.12 5.83
C TRP A 75 24.85 -1.32 4.60
N ASN A 76 25.24 -1.81 3.43
CA ASN A 76 24.78 -1.29 2.15
C ASN A 76 23.51 -2.04 1.75
N ILE A 77 22.35 -1.44 2.00
CA ILE A 77 21.04 -2.05 1.74
C ILE A 77 20.37 -1.42 0.53
N THR A 78 19.49 -2.20 -0.11
CA THR A 78 18.56 -1.69 -1.13
C THR A 78 17.20 -1.52 -0.48
N ILE A 79 16.60 -0.34 -0.60
CA ILE A 79 15.28 0.01 -0.07
C ILE A 79 14.28 0.33 -1.19
N GLY A 80 13.01 0.21 -0.86
CA GLY A 80 11.90 0.63 -1.71
C GLY A 80 11.74 2.15 -1.79
N SER A 81 11.20 2.60 -2.92
CA SER A 81 10.76 3.97 -3.15
C SER A 81 9.31 3.96 -3.64
N LYS A 82 8.56 5.04 -3.36
CA LYS A 82 7.11 5.15 -3.66
C LYS A 82 6.76 4.98 -5.14
N ASP A 83 7.70 5.31 -6.02
CA ASP A 83 7.65 5.17 -7.48
C ASP A 83 7.96 3.74 -7.96
N GLY A 84 7.90 2.75 -7.07
CA GLY A 84 8.29 1.35 -7.33
C GLY A 84 9.79 1.13 -7.51
N SER A 85 10.60 2.20 -7.59
CA SER A 85 12.04 2.10 -7.83
C SER A 85 12.79 1.56 -6.61
N ALA A 86 13.98 1.01 -6.86
CA ALA A 86 14.89 0.54 -5.83
C ALA A 86 16.04 1.55 -5.65
N ARG A 87 16.39 1.87 -4.40
CA ARG A 87 17.51 2.78 -4.06
C ARG A 87 18.49 2.06 -3.15
N GLN A 88 19.78 2.11 -3.45
CA GLN A 88 20.82 1.47 -2.64
C GLN A 88 21.62 2.51 -1.85
N GLY A 89 21.97 2.20 -0.60
CA GLY A 89 22.80 3.08 0.23
C GLY A 89 23.22 2.49 1.57
N TRP A 90 24.22 3.14 2.17
CA TRP A 90 24.79 2.73 3.45
C TRP A 90 23.97 3.23 4.64
N VAL A 91 23.69 2.33 5.59
CA VAL A 91 22.94 2.55 6.82
C VAL A 91 23.80 2.14 8.01
N CYS A 92 24.10 3.09 8.90
CA CYS A 92 24.75 2.84 10.20
C CYS A 92 23.73 2.36 11.24
N GLU A 93 24.15 1.52 12.17
CA GLU A 93 23.32 1.09 13.31
C GLU A 93 22.96 2.21 14.32
N THR A 94 23.68 3.33 14.27
CA THR A 94 23.52 4.46 15.20
C THR A 94 23.72 5.82 14.51
N GLY A 95 23.25 6.89 15.16
CA GLY A 95 23.53 8.28 14.78
C GLY A 95 22.58 8.91 13.76
N ASN A 96 21.81 8.12 13.01
CA ASN A 96 20.75 8.63 12.13
C ASN A 96 19.38 8.53 12.84
N PRO A 97 18.62 9.63 13.08
CA PRO A 97 17.30 9.56 13.72
C PRO A 97 16.27 8.78 12.91
N LEU A 98 16.54 8.61 11.61
CA LEU A 98 15.71 7.85 10.68
C LEU A 98 15.97 6.34 10.82
N VAL A 99 17.14 5.91 11.33
CA VAL A 99 17.52 4.50 11.53
C VAL A 99 17.37 4.10 12.99
N GLN A 100 16.48 3.16 13.29
CA GLN A 100 16.36 2.59 14.64
C GLN A 100 15.82 1.12 14.55
N PHE A 101 16.43 0.16 15.26
CA PHE A 101 16.04 -1.27 15.22
C PHE A 101 14.68 -1.53 15.89
N ARG A 102 13.67 -2.12 15.23
CA ARG A 102 12.26 -2.27 15.72
C ARG A 102 11.90 -3.64 16.33
N SER A 103 10.99 -3.67 17.31
CA SER A 103 10.62 -4.87 18.07
C SER A 103 9.71 -5.82 17.26
N PRO A 104 9.92 -7.15 17.30
CA PRO A 104 9.07 -8.13 16.61
C PRO A 104 7.58 -8.08 16.99
N TRP A 105 7.27 -7.61 18.21
CA TRP A 105 5.90 -7.52 18.73
C TRP A 105 5.22 -6.18 18.46
N GLU A 106 5.92 -5.26 17.80
CA GLU A 106 5.51 -3.86 17.63
C GLU A 106 5.29 -3.50 16.14
N TRP A 107 5.24 -4.55 15.30
CA TRP A 107 4.68 -4.63 13.94
C TRP A 107 4.78 -3.29 13.16
N PRO A 108 5.99 -2.79 12.88
CA PRO A 108 6.17 -1.54 12.13
C PRO A 108 5.68 -1.69 10.69
N GLY A 109 5.24 -0.59 10.10
CA GLY A 109 4.59 -0.59 8.78
C GLY A 109 3.14 -1.03 8.82
N PHE A 110 2.71 -1.86 9.79
CA PHE A 110 1.34 -2.35 9.82
C PHE A 110 0.33 -1.25 10.12
N VAL A 111 -0.68 -1.13 9.24
CA VAL A 111 -1.77 -0.16 9.33
C VAL A 111 -3.08 -0.90 9.56
N LEU A 112 -3.77 -0.56 10.65
CA LEU A 112 -5.14 -1.01 10.91
C LEU A 112 -6.11 -0.13 10.12
N VAL A 113 -7.05 -0.76 9.42
CA VAL A 113 -8.07 -0.11 8.57
C VAL A 113 -9.44 -0.68 8.92
N ASP A 114 -10.47 0.15 9.10
CA ASP A 114 -11.84 -0.31 9.31
C ASP A 114 -12.72 -0.10 8.07
N ASN A 115 -12.99 -1.21 7.36
CA ASN A 115 -13.88 -1.27 6.21
C ASN A 115 -15.28 -1.80 6.60
N GLY A 116 -15.55 -2.08 7.88
CA GLY A 116 -16.81 -2.68 8.36
C GLY A 116 -18.06 -1.80 8.22
N SER A 117 -17.95 -0.59 7.64
CA SER A 117 -19.06 0.30 7.31
C SER A 117 -19.47 0.28 5.83
N VAL A 118 -18.74 -0.46 4.99
CA VAL A 118 -19.03 -0.61 3.55
C VAL A 118 -19.71 -1.95 3.30
N SER A 119 -20.89 -1.95 2.67
CA SER A 119 -21.60 -3.19 2.34
C SER A 119 -20.99 -3.89 1.11
N PRO A 120 -21.17 -5.22 0.96
CA PRO A 120 -20.78 -5.93 -0.27
C PRO A 120 -21.42 -5.33 -1.54
N ALA A 121 -22.67 -4.87 -1.43
CA ALA A 121 -23.36 -4.20 -2.53
C ALA A 121 -22.74 -2.82 -2.86
N ASP A 122 -22.31 -2.03 -1.88
CA ASP A 122 -21.61 -0.76 -2.12
C ASP A 122 -20.23 -0.97 -2.77
N MET A 123 -19.50 -2.02 -2.38
CA MET A 123 -18.29 -2.46 -3.07
C MET A 123 -18.56 -2.87 -4.52
N TYR A 124 -19.68 -3.56 -4.80
CA TYR A 124 -20.05 -3.95 -6.16
C TYR A 124 -20.45 -2.75 -7.03
N LYS A 125 -21.23 -1.80 -6.49
CA LYS A 125 -21.53 -0.51 -7.15
C LYS A 125 -20.25 0.26 -7.48
N ARG A 126 -19.26 0.31 -6.57
CA ARG A 126 -17.91 0.85 -6.87
C ARG A 126 -17.24 0.07 -7.99
N PHE A 127 -17.25 -1.26 -7.98
CA PHE A 127 -16.63 -2.08 -9.02
C PHE A 127 -17.21 -1.78 -10.42
N LEU A 128 -18.55 -1.76 -10.57
CA LEU A 128 -19.21 -1.42 -11.83
C LEU A 128 -18.78 -0.04 -12.33
N HIS A 129 -18.76 0.95 -11.44
CA HIS A 129 -18.36 2.32 -11.79
C HIS A 129 -16.87 2.45 -12.15
N ALA A 130 -15.98 1.83 -11.36
CA ALA A 130 -14.54 1.90 -11.56
C ALA A 130 -14.03 1.07 -12.75
N THR A 131 -14.89 0.21 -13.33
CA THR A 131 -14.60 -0.58 -14.54
C THR A 131 -15.47 -0.19 -15.74
N GLU A 132 -16.28 0.88 -15.61
CA GLU A 132 -17.16 1.43 -16.64
C GLU A 132 -18.11 0.39 -17.28
N GLN A 133 -18.52 -0.64 -16.51
CA GLN A 133 -19.31 -1.78 -16.99
C GLN A 133 -20.83 -1.52 -16.98
N TYR A 134 -21.24 -0.39 -17.55
CA TYR A 134 -22.64 0.03 -17.74
C TYR A 134 -23.27 -0.59 -19.00
N LEU A 135 -24.54 -0.31 -19.29
CA LEU A 135 -25.11 -0.55 -20.62
C LEU A 135 -24.67 0.52 -21.63
N ALA A 136 -24.82 0.21 -22.92
CA ALA A 136 -24.33 1.05 -24.04
C ALA A 136 -25.03 2.43 -24.17
N ASP A 137 -26.07 2.68 -23.38
CA ASP A 137 -26.85 3.91 -23.29
C ASP A 137 -26.92 4.49 -21.85
N GLU A 138 -26.12 3.99 -20.91
CA GLU A 138 -26.11 4.41 -19.49
C GLU A 138 -24.79 5.10 -19.09
N GLU A 139 -24.86 6.33 -18.56
CA GLU A 139 -23.69 7.09 -18.07
C GLU A 139 -23.19 6.64 -16.68
N GLY A 140 -23.82 5.62 -16.05
CA GLY A 140 -23.40 5.09 -14.74
C GLY A 140 -23.58 6.03 -13.54
N THR A 141 -24.25 7.17 -13.72
CA THR A 141 -24.39 8.25 -12.72
C THR A 141 -25.06 7.80 -11.42
N GLU A 142 -25.91 6.77 -11.48
CA GLU A 142 -26.52 6.12 -10.31
C GLU A 142 -25.49 5.47 -9.37
N PHE A 143 -24.40 4.93 -9.91
CA PHE A 143 -23.31 4.33 -9.12
C PHE A 143 -22.32 5.37 -8.62
N MET A 144 -22.15 6.50 -9.32
CA MET A 144 -21.16 7.55 -9.02
C MET A 144 -21.20 8.03 -7.56
N GLY A 145 -22.41 8.26 -7.01
CA GLY A 145 -22.56 8.69 -5.61
C GLY A 145 -22.06 7.63 -4.60
N THR A 146 -22.26 6.35 -4.89
CA THR A 146 -21.77 5.26 -4.04
C THR A 146 -20.28 5.01 -4.25
N ALA A 147 -19.81 5.03 -5.51
CA ALA A 147 -18.39 4.90 -5.83
C ALA A 147 -17.55 5.99 -5.14
N ALA A 148 -18.02 7.24 -5.14
CA ALA A 148 -17.38 8.35 -4.42
C ALA A 148 -17.38 8.12 -2.89
N LYS A 149 -18.50 7.66 -2.31
CA LYS A 149 -18.59 7.30 -0.88
C LYS A 149 -17.57 6.22 -0.51
N VAL A 150 -17.41 5.18 -1.32
CA VAL A 150 -16.50 4.06 -1.03
C VAL A 150 -15.04 4.45 -1.31
N ASN A 151 -14.75 5.24 -2.35
CA ASN A 151 -13.41 5.79 -2.59
C ASN A 151 -12.95 6.66 -1.41
N ALA A 152 -13.83 7.48 -0.83
CA ALA A 152 -13.55 8.26 0.37
C ALA A 152 -13.40 7.42 1.67
N GLY A 153 -13.58 6.10 1.59
CA GLY A 153 -13.41 5.17 2.71
C GLY A 153 -11.94 4.96 3.11
N GLU A 154 -11.71 4.54 4.35
CA GLU A 154 -10.35 4.36 4.88
C GLU A 154 -9.56 3.30 4.09
N LEU A 155 -10.20 2.22 3.63
CA LEU A 155 -9.56 1.18 2.82
C LEU A 155 -9.07 1.69 1.48
N ILE A 156 -9.94 2.32 0.67
CA ILE A 156 -9.57 2.77 -0.66
C ILE A 156 -8.56 3.91 -0.57
N THR A 157 -8.79 4.92 0.28
CA THR A 157 -7.79 5.99 0.46
C THR A 157 -6.47 5.53 1.08
N THR A 158 -6.40 4.35 1.72
CA THR A 158 -5.12 3.79 2.21
C THR A 158 -4.42 2.96 1.14
N LEU A 159 -5.17 2.25 0.29
CA LEU A 159 -4.64 1.60 -0.90
C LEU A 159 -4.09 2.63 -1.90
N GLU A 160 -4.82 3.70 -2.19
CA GLU A 160 -4.36 4.83 -3.02
C GLU A 160 -2.99 5.34 -2.54
N LYS A 161 -2.85 5.66 -1.25
CA LYS A 161 -1.58 6.11 -0.63
C LYS A 161 -0.43 5.10 -0.72
N ALA A 162 -0.70 3.83 -0.99
CA ALA A 162 0.28 2.74 -1.04
C ALA A 162 0.59 2.27 -2.48
N ILE A 163 -0.31 2.47 -3.45
CA ILE A 163 -0.16 1.94 -4.82
C ILE A 163 -0.39 2.96 -5.94
N ASP A 164 -1.02 4.12 -5.67
CA ASP A 164 -1.32 5.11 -6.70
C ASP A 164 -0.02 5.75 -7.21
N THR A 165 0.39 5.29 -8.39
CA THR A 165 1.62 5.70 -9.08
C THR A 165 1.33 6.75 -10.16
N ASN A 166 0.06 6.94 -10.58
CA ASN A 166 -0.34 7.86 -11.65
C ASN A 166 -1.01 9.15 -11.13
N ASN A 167 -1.42 9.17 -9.86
CA ASN A 167 -2.15 10.22 -9.16
C ASN A 167 -3.54 10.53 -9.79
N ASP A 168 -4.20 9.52 -10.36
CA ASP A 168 -5.56 9.66 -10.92
C ASP A 168 -6.67 9.51 -9.86
N GLY A 169 -6.33 9.11 -8.63
CA GLY A 169 -7.28 8.97 -7.53
C GLY A 169 -8.20 7.76 -7.66
N LYS A 170 -7.71 6.68 -8.28
CA LYS A 170 -8.39 5.38 -8.36
C LYS A 170 -7.49 4.26 -7.83
N VAL A 171 -8.14 3.12 -7.61
CA VAL A 171 -7.50 1.82 -7.38
C VAL A 171 -8.19 0.83 -8.29
N THR A 172 -7.53 0.51 -9.41
CA THR A 172 -7.94 -0.47 -10.42
C THR A 172 -7.32 -1.85 -10.14
N ALA A 173 -7.81 -2.88 -10.84
CA ALA A 173 -7.23 -4.22 -10.77
C ALA A 173 -5.82 -4.27 -11.38
N GLN A 174 -5.53 -3.43 -12.38
CA GLN A 174 -4.25 -3.34 -13.07
C GLN A 174 -3.17 -2.75 -12.15
N GLU A 175 -3.46 -1.65 -11.45
CA GLU A 175 -2.53 -1.06 -10.47
C GLU A 175 -2.28 -2.00 -9.30
N LEU A 176 -3.34 -2.61 -8.74
CA LEU A 176 -3.18 -3.56 -7.63
C LEU A 176 -2.34 -4.78 -8.05
N LYS A 177 -2.53 -5.30 -9.28
CA LYS A 177 -1.68 -6.35 -9.84
C LYS A 177 -0.22 -5.88 -9.98
N HIS A 178 0.01 -4.71 -10.57
CA HIS A 178 1.37 -4.19 -10.78
C HIS A 178 2.11 -3.94 -9.46
N ALA A 179 1.39 -3.45 -8.44
CA ALA A 179 1.90 -3.26 -7.09
C ALA A 179 2.23 -4.61 -6.40
N LEU A 180 1.41 -5.65 -6.60
CA LEU A 180 1.71 -7.00 -6.10
C LEU A 180 2.86 -7.69 -6.85
N GLU A 181 3.09 -7.34 -8.12
CA GLU A 181 4.27 -7.77 -8.91
C GLU A 181 5.55 -6.99 -8.50
N THR A 182 5.42 -5.82 -7.90
CA THR A 182 6.52 -4.94 -7.49
C THR A 182 6.83 -5.10 -6.00
N ARG A 183 7.88 -5.86 -5.65
CA ARG A 183 8.25 -6.24 -4.27
C ARG A 183 7.96 -5.20 -3.18
N TRP A 184 8.43 -3.97 -3.35
CA TRP A 184 8.32 -2.91 -2.32
C TRP A 184 6.87 -2.44 -2.10
N MET A 185 6.07 -2.39 -3.16
CA MET A 185 4.65 -2.06 -3.10
C MET A 185 3.85 -3.26 -2.54
N ALA A 186 4.23 -4.48 -2.90
CA ALA A 186 3.68 -5.71 -2.32
C ALA A 186 3.94 -5.80 -0.80
N GLU A 187 5.13 -5.41 -0.34
CA GLU A 187 5.47 -5.31 1.09
C GLU A 187 4.57 -4.28 1.80
N ALA A 188 4.38 -3.09 1.21
CA ALA A 188 3.45 -2.08 1.73
C ALA A 188 1.99 -2.55 1.79
N ILE A 189 1.49 -3.28 0.77
CA ILE A 189 0.16 -3.89 0.80
C ILE A 189 0.07 -4.97 1.89
N SER A 190 1.10 -5.79 2.06
CA SER A 190 1.10 -6.90 3.04
C SER A 190 1.01 -6.44 4.50
N HIS A 191 1.34 -5.18 4.76
CA HIS A 191 1.22 -4.52 6.05
C HIS A 191 -0.20 -3.98 6.34
N LEU A 192 -1.15 -4.06 5.42
CA LEU A 192 -2.53 -3.61 5.65
C LEU A 192 -3.37 -4.67 6.40
N VAL A 193 -3.86 -4.30 7.60
CA VAL A 193 -4.72 -5.15 8.44
C VAL A 193 -6.14 -4.61 8.39
N VAL A 194 -6.94 -5.13 7.46
CA VAL A 194 -8.29 -4.62 7.18
C VAL A 194 -9.34 -5.37 8.00
N ARG A 195 -9.95 -4.67 8.97
CA ARG A 195 -11.18 -5.11 9.62
C ARG A 195 -12.33 -5.00 8.63
N ASN A 196 -13.02 -6.10 8.41
CA ASN A 196 -14.27 -6.17 7.65
C ASN A 196 -15.37 -6.74 8.55
N GLU A 197 -16.63 -6.57 8.14
CA GLU A 197 -17.70 -7.42 8.67
C GLU A 197 -17.48 -8.87 8.18
N THR A 198 -17.81 -9.87 9.00
CA THR A 198 -17.64 -11.27 8.61
C THR A 198 -18.62 -11.66 7.50
N GLU A 199 -18.14 -12.34 6.47
CA GLU A 199 -19.01 -12.91 5.42
C GLU A 199 -20.09 -13.85 5.99
N TRP A 200 -19.70 -14.63 6.99
CA TRP A 200 -20.47 -15.74 7.59
C TRP A 200 -21.24 -15.34 8.86
N GLY A 201 -21.42 -14.04 9.11
CA GLY A 201 -22.13 -13.50 10.27
C GLY A 201 -22.72 -12.12 9.97
N GLY A 202 -23.55 -11.61 10.87
CA GLY A 202 -24.38 -10.43 10.62
C GLY A 202 -25.75 -10.82 10.05
N ASP A 203 -26.40 -9.87 9.37
CA ASP A 203 -27.70 -10.09 8.74
C ASP A 203 -27.57 -10.70 7.33
N LEU A 204 -28.62 -11.38 6.85
CA LEU A 204 -28.66 -11.96 5.51
C LEU A 204 -28.94 -10.91 4.42
N GLY A 205 -29.62 -9.80 4.75
CA GLY A 205 -30.05 -8.78 3.79
C GLY A 205 -28.92 -8.12 3.00
N LYS A 206 -27.71 -8.04 3.58
CA LYS A 206 -26.50 -7.56 2.88
C LYS A 206 -26.08 -8.44 1.69
N TRP A 207 -26.41 -9.73 1.76
CA TRP A 207 -26.20 -10.69 0.68
C TRP A 207 -27.38 -10.69 -0.29
N GLU A 208 -28.61 -10.54 0.20
CA GLU A 208 -29.81 -10.42 -0.65
C GLU A 208 -29.73 -9.19 -1.57
N GLU A 209 -29.28 -8.02 -1.07
CA GLU A 209 -29.04 -6.83 -1.90
C GLU A 209 -28.03 -7.12 -3.02
N LEU A 210 -26.89 -7.75 -2.70
CA LEU A 210 -25.85 -8.08 -3.68
C LEU A 210 -26.34 -9.11 -4.71
N ILE A 211 -27.03 -10.16 -4.28
CA ILE A 211 -27.53 -11.23 -5.16
C ILE A 211 -28.55 -10.66 -6.16
N VAL A 212 -29.48 -9.82 -5.69
CA VAL A 212 -30.46 -9.14 -6.56
C VAL A 212 -29.73 -8.22 -7.55
N MET A 213 -28.72 -7.48 -7.09
CA MET A 213 -27.96 -6.57 -7.95
C MET A 213 -27.18 -7.30 -9.05
N VAL A 214 -26.40 -8.32 -8.70
CA VAL A 214 -25.64 -9.15 -9.66
C VAL A 214 -26.58 -9.80 -10.68
N ALA A 215 -27.71 -10.38 -10.22
CA ALA A 215 -28.68 -11.04 -11.10
C ALA A 215 -29.33 -10.05 -12.09
N ILE A 216 -29.62 -8.82 -11.67
CA ILE A 216 -30.12 -7.76 -12.55
C ILE A 216 -29.04 -7.34 -13.55
N THR A 217 -27.82 -7.02 -13.09
CA THR A 217 -26.72 -6.57 -13.94
C THR A 217 -26.37 -7.60 -15.03
N ASP A 218 -26.23 -8.88 -14.69
CA ASP A 218 -25.91 -9.91 -15.67
C ASP A 218 -27.08 -10.21 -16.62
N TRP A 219 -28.33 -10.18 -16.15
CA TRP A 219 -29.49 -10.31 -17.03
C TRP A 219 -29.60 -9.15 -18.03
N LEU A 220 -29.35 -7.91 -17.58
CA LEU A 220 -29.34 -6.72 -18.44
C LEU A 220 -28.27 -6.81 -19.54
N ARG A 221 -27.06 -7.30 -19.20
CA ARG A 221 -25.97 -7.54 -20.15
C ARG A 221 -26.34 -8.58 -21.21
N VAL A 222 -26.84 -9.75 -20.79
CA VAL A 222 -27.28 -10.82 -21.71
C VAL A 222 -28.42 -10.33 -22.60
N ARG A 223 -29.37 -9.58 -22.04
CA ARG A 223 -30.48 -8.97 -22.79
C ARG A 223 -29.95 -7.98 -23.83
N ASN A 224 -28.99 -7.12 -23.49
CA ASN A 224 -28.45 -6.15 -24.43
C ASN A 224 -27.66 -6.84 -25.57
N PHE A 225 -26.80 -7.81 -25.24
CA PHE A 225 -26.10 -8.64 -26.24
C PHE A 225 -27.09 -9.26 -27.25
N LEU A 226 -28.17 -9.88 -26.78
CA LEU A 226 -29.20 -10.46 -27.66
C LEU A 226 -29.92 -9.41 -28.53
N ILE A 227 -30.10 -8.19 -28.02
CA ILE A 227 -30.65 -7.06 -28.80
C ILE A 227 -29.66 -6.57 -29.86
N GLU A 228 -28.36 -6.51 -29.54
CA GLU A 228 -27.29 -6.09 -30.44
C GLU A 228 -27.02 -7.11 -31.54
N SER A 229 -26.89 -8.40 -31.22
CA SER A 229 -26.80 -9.47 -32.23
C SER A 229 -28.01 -9.46 -33.17
N ARG A 230 -29.21 -9.17 -32.66
CA ARG A 230 -30.42 -9.01 -33.50
C ARG A 230 -30.40 -7.76 -34.36
N LYS A 231 -29.80 -6.64 -33.91
CA LYS A 231 -29.62 -5.40 -34.69
C LYS A 231 -28.55 -5.55 -35.77
N SER A 232 -27.50 -6.31 -35.51
CA SER A 232 -26.36 -6.51 -36.43
C SER A 232 -26.68 -7.38 -37.66
N GLY A 233 -27.77 -8.14 -37.62
CA GLY A 233 -28.19 -9.02 -38.72
C GLY A 233 -27.50 -10.40 -38.73
N ASP A 234 -26.67 -10.70 -37.74
CA ASP A 234 -25.79 -11.88 -37.62
C ASP A 234 -26.53 -13.23 -37.38
N TRP A 235 -27.77 -13.33 -37.86
CA TRP A 235 -28.70 -14.45 -37.72
C TRP A 235 -29.38 -14.86 -39.05
N SER A 236 -29.01 -14.24 -40.18
CA SER A 236 -29.65 -14.51 -41.49
C SER A 236 -28.95 -15.54 -42.39
N GLU A 237 -27.86 -16.16 -41.93
CA GLU A 237 -27.19 -17.25 -42.64
C GLU A 237 -27.01 -18.47 -41.72
N ASN A 238 -27.24 -19.69 -42.25
CA ASN A 238 -27.23 -21.01 -41.60
C ASN A 238 -28.56 -21.56 -41.00
N PHE A 239 -29.65 -21.51 -41.78
CA PHE A 239 -30.75 -22.48 -41.73
C PHE A 239 -31.21 -22.85 -43.15
#